data_AF-A0A6B9Z1Z2-F1
#
_entry.id   AF-A0A6B9Z1Z2-F1
#
_cell.length_a   1.000
_cell.length_b   1.000
_cell.length_c   1.000
_cell.angle_alpha   90.00
_cell.angle_beta   90.00
_cell.angle_gamma   90.00
#
_symmetry.space_group_name_H-M   'P 1'
#
loop_
_entity.id
_entity.type
_entity.pdbx_description
1 polymer ?
#
loop_
_entity_poly.entity_id
_entity_poly.type
_entity_poly.pdbx_seq_one_letter_code
_entity_poly.pdbx_strand_id
1 'polypeptide(L)'
;MFKSKALKIFIPVLCITFIAAFAKHRLIDNKQLPQSHLYAKQMDETSGLVASGLNTGIYYAHNDSGDTSRFFAITPDGKLKTTIYYTGDRAERLGVRDCEDIAVGPGPLKGKSYVYIGDIGDNGSKRKYITVYRAEESPLWGRDSLAHATPVSLNLKYPDGPKDAEAMTIDPVEKLLYIITKRGDSVGVYTSALKFKANDTITLTLRGRLFFKGLKPFKWITAADISADGLQILLKSYEKVYYWRRTAGQPVWKTLKSMPQELPYKQEKQGESVAFTPDGKGYYTTSEGVYAPIYYYKTPGN
;
A
#
# COMPACT_ATOMS: atom_id res chain seq x y z
N MET A 1 -22.27 54.30 7.11
CA MET A 1 -21.18 54.45 8.10
C MET A 1 -20.94 53.19 8.96
N PHE A 2 -21.15 51.96 8.43
CA PHE A 2 -21.06 50.70 9.21
C PHE A 2 -19.88 49.77 8.84
N LYS A 3 -19.09 50.09 7.81
CA LYS A 3 -18.06 49.16 7.29
C LYS A 3 -16.72 49.17 8.05
N SER A 4 -16.42 50.18 8.87
CA SER A 4 -15.08 50.33 9.49
C SER A 4 -14.90 49.57 10.81
N LYS A 5 -15.97 49.34 11.59
CA LYS A 5 -15.88 48.59 12.86
C LYS A 5 -15.82 47.08 12.64
N ALA A 6 -16.55 46.55 11.66
CA ALA A 6 -16.53 45.13 11.32
C ALA A 6 -15.13 44.67 10.85
N LEU A 7 -14.45 45.49 10.03
CA LEU A 7 -13.10 45.19 9.52
C LEU A 7 -12.03 45.22 10.63
N LYS A 8 -12.17 46.12 11.62
CA LYS A 8 -11.26 46.22 12.78
C LYS A 8 -11.35 45.04 13.73
N ILE A 9 -12.46 44.29 13.73
CA ILE A 9 -12.64 43.07 14.54
C ILE A 9 -12.31 41.82 13.72
N PHE A 10 -12.61 41.82 12.42
CA PHE A 10 -12.36 40.66 11.54
C PHE A 10 -10.88 40.33 11.37
N ILE A 11 -10.03 41.34 11.17
CA ILE A 11 -8.59 41.16 10.95
C ILE A 11 -7.90 40.51 12.16
N PRO A 12 -8.06 41.01 13.42
CA PRO A 12 -7.44 40.36 14.56
C PRO A 12 -8.00 38.96 14.85
N VAL A 13 -9.30 38.69 14.61
CA VAL A 13 -9.86 37.33 14.75
C VAL A 13 -9.29 36.37 13.70
N LEU A 14 -9.11 36.83 12.45
CA LEU A 14 -8.46 36.05 11.39
C LEU A 14 -6.99 35.78 11.73
N CYS A 15 -6.25 36.77 12.23
CA CYS A 15 -4.87 36.57 12.68
C CYS A 15 -4.79 35.61 13.88
N ILE A 16 -5.70 35.69 14.85
CA ILE A 16 -5.75 34.78 15.99
C ILE A 16 -6.08 33.35 15.55
N THR A 17 -7.00 33.16 14.61
CA THR A 17 -7.31 31.83 14.06
C THR A 17 -6.15 31.24 13.27
N PHE A 18 -5.42 32.06 12.49
CA PHE A 18 -4.18 31.63 11.83
C PHE A 18 -3.06 31.31 12.83
N ILE A 19 -2.86 32.13 13.86
CA ILE A 19 -1.86 31.88 14.91
C ILE A 19 -2.23 30.65 15.72
N ALA A 20 -3.51 30.43 16.03
CA ALA A 20 -3.99 29.24 16.73
C ALA A 20 -3.89 27.98 15.87
N ALA A 21 -4.17 28.07 14.56
CA ALA A 21 -3.97 26.98 13.62
C ALA A 21 -2.47 26.66 13.44
N PHE A 22 -1.62 27.68 13.35
CA PHE A 22 -0.17 27.55 13.27
C PHE A 22 0.42 26.99 14.57
N ALA A 23 -0.04 27.47 15.72
CA ALA A 23 0.35 26.98 17.03
C ALA A 23 -0.12 25.54 17.25
N LYS A 24 -1.35 25.19 16.86
CA LYS A 24 -1.85 23.81 16.85
C LYS A 24 -0.99 22.91 15.97
N HIS A 25 -0.72 23.30 14.73
CA HIS A 25 0.16 22.56 13.83
C HIS A 25 1.59 22.45 14.38
N ARG A 26 2.09 23.43 15.14
CA ARG A 26 3.46 23.41 15.67
C ARG A 26 3.61 22.71 17.03
N LEU A 27 2.57 22.74 17.86
CA LEU A 27 2.61 22.28 19.26
C LEU A 27 1.82 20.99 19.50
N ILE A 28 0.82 20.67 18.66
CA ILE A 28 -0.06 19.51 18.83
C ILE A 28 0.25 18.41 17.80
N ASP A 29 0.68 18.77 16.59
CA ASP A 29 1.30 17.77 15.71
C ASP A 29 2.66 17.42 16.31
N ASN A 30 2.69 16.34 17.08
CA ASN A 30 3.93 15.61 17.36
C ASN A 30 4.66 15.51 16.02
N LYS A 31 5.76 16.26 15.87
CA LYS A 31 6.59 16.20 14.66
C LYS A 31 7.25 14.84 14.67
N GLN A 32 6.51 13.82 14.24
CA GLN A 32 7.07 12.55 13.89
C GLN A 32 8.01 12.83 12.73
N LEU A 33 9.29 12.90 13.05
CA LEU A 33 10.34 13.10 12.08
C LEU A 33 10.51 11.81 11.29
N PRO A 34 10.89 11.89 10.01
CA PRO A 34 11.24 10.71 9.25
C PRO A 34 12.40 9.99 9.95
N GLN A 35 12.31 8.67 10.02
CA GLN A 35 13.37 7.82 10.55
C GLN A 35 14.55 7.78 9.57
N SER A 36 14.25 7.80 8.27
CA SER A 36 15.22 7.80 7.17
C SER A 36 14.54 8.26 5.87
N HIS A 37 15.18 8.05 4.72
CA HIS A 37 14.65 8.39 3.39
C HIS A 37 14.99 7.26 2.43
N LEU A 38 14.33 7.18 1.28
CA LEU A 38 14.78 6.39 0.14
C LEU A 38 16.07 6.99 -0.44
N TYR A 39 17.02 6.15 -0.88
CA TYR A 39 18.36 6.63 -1.31
C TYR A 39 18.56 6.62 -2.82
N ALA A 40 17.72 5.91 -3.57
CA ALA A 40 17.87 5.79 -5.02
C ALA A 40 16.88 6.71 -5.73
N LYS A 41 17.38 7.54 -6.66
CA LYS A 41 16.55 8.45 -7.45
C LYS A 41 15.50 7.75 -8.30
N GLN A 42 15.76 6.51 -8.66
CA GLN A 42 14.85 5.68 -9.46
C GLN A 42 13.65 5.14 -8.68
N MET A 43 13.52 5.45 -7.38
CA MET A 43 12.36 5.11 -6.54
C MET A 43 11.50 6.37 -6.31
N ASP A 44 11.35 7.18 -7.35
CA ASP A 44 10.70 8.49 -7.33
C ASP A 44 9.18 8.46 -7.43
N GLU A 45 8.61 7.29 -7.70
CA GLU A 45 7.17 7.06 -7.79
C GLU A 45 6.75 5.91 -6.84
N THR A 46 7.44 5.75 -5.70
CA THR A 46 7.21 4.60 -4.80
C THR A 46 5.76 4.54 -4.32
N SER A 47 5.06 3.45 -4.68
CA SER A 47 3.65 3.25 -4.35
C SER A 47 3.45 2.11 -3.35
N GLY A 48 4.09 0.95 -3.50
CA GLY A 48 4.00 -0.15 -2.54
C GLY A 48 5.28 -0.46 -1.76
N LEU A 49 5.13 -1.04 -0.57
CA LEU A 49 6.22 -1.55 0.28
C LEU A 49 5.76 -2.82 1.00
N VAL A 50 6.64 -3.82 1.12
CA VAL A 50 6.36 -5.03 1.92
C VAL A 50 7.63 -5.65 2.46
N ALA A 51 7.58 -6.24 3.65
CA ALA A 51 8.71 -6.98 4.21
C ALA A 51 8.95 -8.29 3.44
N SER A 52 10.22 -8.61 3.19
CA SER A 52 10.60 -9.91 2.62
C SER A 52 10.33 -11.04 3.62
N GLY A 53 9.76 -12.15 3.13
CA GLY A 53 9.53 -13.35 3.93
C GLY A 53 10.74 -14.29 3.96
N LEU A 54 11.73 -14.06 3.08
CA LEU A 54 12.94 -14.88 2.95
C LEU A 54 14.21 -14.16 3.42
N ASN A 55 14.37 -12.89 3.07
CA ASN A 55 15.58 -12.11 3.28
C ASN A 55 15.44 -11.19 4.49
N THR A 56 16.05 -11.57 5.62
CA THR A 56 16.00 -10.78 6.85
C THR A 56 16.51 -9.35 6.65
N GLY A 57 15.73 -8.36 7.09
CA GLY A 57 16.08 -6.95 6.98
C GLY A 57 15.95 -6.37 5.58
N ILE A 58 15.23 -7.06 4.68
CA ILE A 58 14.90 -6.56 3.34
C ILE A 58 13.41 -6.27 3.24
N TYR A 59 13.11 -5.17 2.55
CA TYR A 59 11.78 -4.80 2.09
C TYR A 59 11.78 -4.72 0.57
N TYR A 60 10.66 -5.04 -0.05
CA TYR A 60 10.43 -4.80 -1.46
C TYR A 60 9.57 -3.56 -1.65
N ALA A 61 10.03 -2.67 -2.52
CA ALA A 61 9.29 -1.49 -2.95
C ALA A 61 9.11 -1.51 -4.47
N HIS A 62 8.05 -0.88 -4.99
CA HIS A 62 7.90 -0.66 -6.42
C HIS A 62 7.42 0.76 -6.69
N ASN A 63 7.67 1.23 -7.91
CA ASN A 63 7.10 2.47 -8.40
C ASN A 63 5.70 2.24 -8.98
N ASP A 64 4.93 3.32 -9.02
CA ASP A 64 3.64 3.44 -9.70
C ASP A 64 3.79 3.36 -11.25
N SER A 65 2.71 3.66 -11.95
CA SER A 65 2.56 3.78 -13.38
C SER A 65 3.68 4.57 -14.06
N GLY A 66 4.06 4.12 -15.25
CA GLY A 66 5.13 4.74 -16.02
C GLY A 66 6.53 4.17 -15.74
N ASP A 67 6.70 3.30 -14.75
CA ASP A 67 7.92 2.48 -14.63
C ASP A 67 7.85 1.20 -15.46
N THR A 68 9.01 0.56 -15.60
CA THR A 68 9.19 -0.75 -16.22
C THR A 68 8.81 -1.89 -15.26
N SER A 69 8.69 -3.12 -15.77
CA SER A 69 8.55 -4.33 -14.96
C SER A 69 9.76 -4.60 -14.07
N ARG A 70 9.86 -3.86 -12.97
CA ARG A 70 10.88 -3.99 -11.94
C ARG A 70 10.35 -3.62 -10.56
N PHE A 71 11.07 -4.06 -9.54
CA PHE A 71 10.88 -3.65 -8.14
C PHE A 71 12.24 -3.64 -7.45
N PHE A 72 12.29 -3.12 -6.23
CA PHE A 72 13.53 -2.82 -5.53
C PHE A 72 13.58 -3.55 -4.20
N ALA A 73 14.67 -4.23 -3.90
CA ALA A 73 14.99 -4.65 -2.55
C ALA A 73 15.73 -3.51 -1.84
N ILE A 74 15.24 -3.12 -0.68
CA ILE A 74 15.79 -2.05 0.15
C ILE A 74 15.98 -2.51 1.59
N THR A 75 16.89 -1.86 2.31
CA THR A 75 16.96 -1.97 3.77
C THR A 75 15.89 -1.10 4.44
N PRO A 76 15.61 -1.28 5.75
CA PRO A 76 14.57 -0.51 6.44
C PRO A 76 14.90 0.99 6.54
N ASP A 77 16.18 1.36 6.38
CA ASP A 77 16.65 2.75 6.30
C ASP A 77 16.68 3.30 4.86
N GLY A 78 16.07 2.60 3.90
CA GLY A 78 15.83 3.08 2.53
C GLY A 78 16.99 2.93 1.55
N LYS A 79 18.06 2.20 1.92
CA LYS A 79 19.17 1.94 0.99
C LYS A 79 18.79 0.86 -0.01
N LEU A 80 18.94 1.19 -1.29
CA LEU A 80 18.79 0.22 -2.37
C LEU A 80 19.86 -0.87 -2.25
N LYS A 81 19.40 -2.13 -2.30
CA LYS A 81 20.25 -3.32 -2.37
C LYS A 81 20.23 -3.92 -3.76
N THR A 82 19.04 -4.20 -4.28
CA THR A 82 18.88 -4.89 -5.56
C THR A 82 17.80 -4.21 -6.37
N THR A 83 18.04 -4.05 -7.67
CA THR A 83 16.95 -3.81 -8.63
C THR A 83 16.59 -5.15 -9.28
N ILE A 84 15.34 -5.58 -9.12
CA ILE A 84 14.85 -6.87 -9.63
C ILE A 84 13.96 -6.61 -10.85
N TYR A 85 14.38 -7.07 -12.01
CA TYR A 85 13.60 -6.99 -13.25
C TYR A 85 12.79 -8.27 -13.46
N TYR A 86 11.62 -8.16 -14.09
CA TYR A 86 10.82 -9.31 -14.50
C TYR A 86 10.21 -9.09 -15.88
N THR A 87 9.78 -10.18 -16.52
CA THR A 87 9.02 -10.08 -17.77
C THR A 87 7.53 -9.97 -17.45
N GLY A 88 6.95 -8.81 -17.71
CA GLY A 88 5.50 -8.59 -17.66
C GLY A 88 4.79 -8.92 -18.99
N ASP A 89 3.66 -8.26 -19.25
CA ASP A 89 2.88 -8.40 -20.48
C ASP A 89 3.62 -7.76 -21.67
N ARG A 90 3.88 -8.57 -22.70
CA ARG A 90 4.56 -8.13 -23.92
C ARG A 90 3.72 -7.19 -24.79
N ALA A 91 2.41 -7.13 -24.57
CA ALA A 91 1.54 -6.17 -25.23
C ALA A 91 1.71 -4.75 -24.67
N GLU A 92 2.24 -4.61 -23.45
CA GLU A 92 2.47 -3.32 -22.80
C GLU A 92 3.91 -2.85 -23.04
N ARG A 93 4.09 -1.59 -23.44
CA ARG A 93 5.40 -1.03 -23.82
C ARG A 93 6.46 -1.16 -22.70
N LEU A 94 6.03 -1.06 -21.45
CA LEU A 94 6.90 -1.12 -20.27
C LEU A 94 6.80 -2.47 -19.53
N GLY A 95 6.05 -3.42 -20.09
CA GLY A 95 5.73 -4.73 -19.50
C GLY A 95 4.61 -4.70 -18.45
N VAL A 96 4.30 -3.54 -17.89
CA VAL A 96 3.15 -3.31 -17.00
C VAL A 96 2.45 -2.01 -17.37
N ARG A 97 1.21 -1.87 -16.91
CA ARG A 97 0.38 -0.70 -17.21
C ARG A 97 0.23 0.28 -16.05
N ASP A 98 -0.16 -0.20 -14.88
CA ASP A 98 -0.58 0.60 -13.72
C ASP A 98 -0.32 -0.22 -12.43
N CYS A 99 0.94 -0.24 -11.98
CA CYS A 99 1.35 -1.03 -10.82
C CYS A 99 1.13 -0.26 -9.53
N GLU A 100 0.28 -0.76 -8.62
CA GLU A 100 -0.19 0.06 -7.50
C GLU A 100 0.19 -0.49 -6.12
N ASP A 101 0.35 -1.81 -5.99
CA ASP A 101 0.71 -2.38 -4.68
C ASP A 101 1.52 -3.68 -4.81
N ILE A 102 2.24 -4.04 -3.76
CA ILE A 102 3.11 -5.20 -3.65
C ILE A 102 2.87 -5.94 -2.34
N ALA A 103 2.82 -7.26 -2.40
CA ALA A 103 2.60 -8.09 -1.22
C ALA A 103 3.55 -9.29 -1.19
N VAL A 104 3.79 -9.81 0.01
CA VAL A 104 4.55 -11.04 0.24
C VAL A 104 3.68 -12.02 0.99
N GLY A 105 3.75 -13.29 0.61
CA GLY A 105 3.00 -14.32 1.31
C GLY A 105 3.22 -15.72 0.78
N PRO A 106 2.43 -16.70 1.26
CA PRO A 106 2.52 -18.07 0.79
C PRO A 106 2.13 -18.20 -0.68
N GLY A 107 2.52 -19.30 -1.30
CA GLY A 107 2.15 -19.62 -2.69
C GLY A 107 1.86 -21.10 -2.88
N PRO A 108 2.11 -21.65 -4.09
CA PRO A 108 1.75 -23.03 -4.41
C PRO A 108 2.60 -24.05 -3.65
N LEU A 109 3.85 -23.73 -3.35
CA LEU A 109 4.75 -24.60 -2.60
C LEU A 109 4.73 -24.24 -1.11
N LYS A 110 4.52 -25.25 -0.26
CA LYS A 110 4.52 -25.09 1.20
C LYS A 110 5.92 -24.71 1.68
N GLY A 111 6.00 -23.73 2.59
CA GLY A 111 7.26 -23.26 3.17
C GLY A 111 8.09 -22.36 2.26
N LYS A 112 7.59 -22.02 1.07
CA LYS A 112 8.18 -21.01 0.19
C LYS A 112 7.46 -19.69 0.34
N SER A 113 8.19 -18.61 0.10
CA SER A 113 7.69 -17.25 0.14
C SER A 113 7.69 -16.64 -1.27
N TYR A 114 6.70 -15.82 -1.56
CA TYR A 114 6.44 -15.29 -2.88
C TYR A 114 6.14 -13.80 -2.82
N VAL A 115 6.68 -13.05 -3.77
CA VAL A 115 6.31 -11.65 -4.02
C VAL A 115 5.18 -11.62 -5.04
N TYR A 116 4.18 -10.79 -4.78
CA TYR A 116 3.03 -10.51 -5.62
C TYR A 116 3.07 -9.04 -6.01
N ILE A 117 3.15 -8.74 -7.31
CA ILE A 117 3.13 -7.38 -7.85
C ILE A 117 1.80 -7.15 -8.55
N GLY A 118 1.06 -6.13 -8.12
CA GLY A 118 -0.26 -5.80 -8.62
C GLY A 118 -0.22 -4.74 -9.72
N ASP A 119 -0.35 -5.16 -10.98
CA ASP A 119 -0.73 -4.27 -12.09
C ASP A 119 -2.26 -4.14 -12.10
N ILE A 120 -2.77 -3.39 -11.11
CA ILE A 120 -4.17 -3.36 -10.68
C ILE A 120 -4.87 -2.01 -10.80
N GLY A 121 -4.11 -0.95 -11.10
CA GLY A 121 -4.63 0.39 -11.33
C GLY A 121 -5.50 0.44 -12.58
N ASP A 122 -6.53 1.29 -12.54
CA ASP A 122 -7.35 1.56 -13.71
C ASP A 122 -8.12 2.87 -13.50
N ASN A 123 -7.38 3.98 -13.52
CA ASN A 123 -7.92 5.32 -13.35
C ASN A 123 -9.21 5.60 -14.17
N GLY A 124 -9.34 4.97 -15.34
CA GLY A 124 -10.48 5.09 -16.23
C GLY A 124 -11.57 4.03 -16.06
N SER A 125 -11.34 2.98 -15.28
CA SER A 125 -12.23 1.81 -15.08
C SER A 125 -12.66 1.19 -16.42
N LYS A 126 -11.68 0.84 -17.26
CA LYS A 126 -11.86 0.31 -18.63
C LYS A 126 -11.13 -1.01 -18.90
N ARG A 127 -10.21 -1.44 -18.03
CA ARG A 127 -9.43 -2.67 -18.18
C ARG A 127 -10.37 -3.88 -18.07
N LYS A 128 -10.33 -4.76 -19.08
CA LYS A 128 -11.13 -6.00 -19.10
C LYS A 128 -10.74 -6.96 -17.98
N TYR A 129 -9.49 -6.89 -17.55
CA TYR A 129 -8.92 -7.57 -16.40
C TYR A 129 -7.71 -6.77 -15.90
N ILE A 130 -7.39 -6.95 -14.63
CA ILE A 130 -6.13 -6.53 -14.01
C ILE A 130 -5.20 -7.73 -13.89
N THR A 131 -3.91 -7.52 -13.67
CA THR A 131 -2.92 -8.60 -13.63
C THR A 131 -2.13 -8.58 -12.34
N VAL A 132 -1.95 -9.75 -11.72
CA VAL A 132 -1.03 -9.94 -10.60
C VAL A 132 0.08 -10.88 -11.03
N TYR A 133 1.33 -10.47 -10.80
CA TYR A 133 2.51 -11.28 -11.08
C TYR A 133 3.03 -11.89 -9.78
N ARG A 134 3.21 -13.22 -9.74
CA ARG A 134 3.78 -13.93 -8.59
C ARG A 134 5.15 -14.50 -8.92
N ALA A 135 6.18 -14.13 -8.16
CA ALA A 135 7.51 -14.73 -8.24
C ALA A 135 7.94 -15.34 -6.90
N GLU A 136 8.64 -16.49 -6.93
CA GLU A 136 9.25 -17.05 -5.71
C GLU A 136 10.40 -16.14 -5.27
N GLU A 137 10.47 -15.85 -3.97
CA GLU A 137 11.58 -15.07 -3.42
C GLU A 137 12.92 -15.79 -3.63
N SER A 138 13.94 -15.02 -4.01
CA SER A 138 15.31 -15.51 -4.12
C SER A 138 16.20 -14.91 -3.04
N PRO A 139 17.12 -15.69 -2.43
CA PRO A 139 18.14 -15.15 -1.52
C PRO A 139 19.07 -14.12 -2.19
N LEU A 140 19.18 -14.16 -3.52
CA LEU A 140 20.00 -13.23 -4.30
C LEU A 140 19.45 -11.80 -4.28
N TRP A 141 18.13 -11.65 -4.10
CA TRP A 141 17.47 -10.35 -4.07
C TRP A 141 17.79 -9.52 -2.81
N GLY A 142 18.45 -10.11 -1.80
CA GLY A 142 18.96 -9.35 -0.65
C GLY A 142 20.46 -9.00 -0.75
N ARG A 143 21.15 -9.44 -1.80
CA ARG A 143 22.62 -9.44 -1.87
C ARG A 143 23.17 -8.80 -3.14
N ASP A 144 22.57 -9.10 -4.29
CA ASP A 144 23.09 -8.68 -5.60
C ASP A 144 22.64 -7.25 -5.91
N SER A 145 23.38 -6.50 -6.72
CA SER A 145 22.93 -5.16 -7.13
C SER A 145 21.80 -5.21 -8.17
N LEU A 146 21.75 -6.29 -8.95
CA LEU A 146 20.81 -6.53 -10.05
C LEU A 146 20.38 -7.99 -10.03
N ALA A 147 19.08 -8.25 -10.21
CA ALA A 147 18.55 -9.60 -10.33
C ALA A 147 17.38 -9.68 -11.32
N HIS A 148 17.03 -10.89 -11.69
CA HIS A 148 15.86 -11.18 -12.51
C HIS A 148 14.91 -12.14 -11.79
N ALA A 149 13.62 -11.87 -11.89
CA ALA A 149 12.55 -12.75 -11.44
C ALA A 149 11.81 -13.35 -12.65
N THR A 150 11.30 -14.57 -12.49
CA THR A 150 10.48 -15.25 -13.48
C THR A 150 9.08 -15.48 -12.92
N PRO A 151 8.19 -14.47 -12.99
CA PRO A 151 6.87 -14.57 -12.40
C PRO A 151 5.93 -15.43 -13.23
N VAL A 152 4.88 -15.92 -12.58
CA VAL A 152 3.64 -16.37 -13.22
C VAL A 152 2.58 -15.28 -13.11
N SER A 153 1.86 -15.00 -14.18
CA SER A 153 0.77 -14.03 -14.22
C SER A 153 -0.57 -14.66 -13.84
N LEU A 154 -1.43 -13.85 -13.24
CA LEU A 154 -2.84 -14.13 -12.97
C LEU A 154 -3.67 -12.93 -13.41
N ASN A 155 -4.57 -13.14 -14.36
CA ASN A 155 -5.53 -12.13 -14.78
C ASN A 155 -6.79 -12.22 -13.90
N LEU A 156 -7.30 -11.07 -13.47
CA LEU A 156 -8.43 -10.96 -12.55
C LEU A 156 -9.51 -10.07 -13.13
N LYS A 157 -10.74 -10.57 -13.15
CA LYS A 157 -11.92 -9.82 -13.57
C LYS A 157 -12.76 -9.45 -12.35
N TYR A 158 -13.14 -8.20 -12.25
CA TYR A 158 -14.17 -7.79 -11.30
C TYR A 158 -15.53 -8.35 -11.72
N PRO A 159 -16.32 -8.94 -10.80
CA PRO A 159 -17.63 -9.52 -11.12
C PRO A 159 -18.68 -8.47 -11.50
N ASP A 160 -18.48 -7.23 -11.06
CA ASP A 160 -19.39 -6.10 -11.17
C ASP A 160 -18.78 -4.95 -12.00
N GLY A 161 -17.99 -5.31 -13.02
CA GLY A 161 -17.38 -4.38 -13.98
C GLY A 161 -16.01 -3.82 -13.56
N PRO A 162 -15.21 -3.28 -14.51
CA PRO A 162 -13.86 -2.77 -14.26
C PRO A 162 -13.80 -1.70 -13.17
N LYS A 163 -12.69 -1.66 -12.41
CA LYS A 163 -12.47 -0.72 -11.30
C LYS A 163 -11.00 -0.39 -11.13
N ASP A 164 -10.80 0.80 -10.59
CA ASP A 164 -9.53 1.31 -10.07
C ASP A 164 -9.26 0.77 -8.65
N ALA A 165 -8.11 0.15 -8.43
CA ALA A 165 -7.69 -0.37 -7.14
C ALA A 165 -6.23 -0.12 -6.89
N GLU A 166 -5.90 0.26 -5.65
CA GLU A 166 -4.53 0.61 -5.25
C GLU A 166 -4.07 -0.11 -3.99
N ALA A 167 -4.85 -1.06 -3.51
CA ALA A 167 -4.52 -1.78 -2.30
C ALA A 167 -4.64 -3.29 -2.54
N MET A 168 -3.57 -4.00 -2.26
CA MET A 168 -3.44 -5.44 -2.44
C MET A 168 -2.68 -6.06 -1.29
N THR A 169 -3.13 -7.21 -0.80
CA THR A 169 -2.37 -7.95 0.22
C THR A 169 -2.67 -9.44 0.16
N ILE A 170 -1.84 -10.24 0.82
CA ILE A 170 -2.01 -11.69 0.92
C ILE A 170 -2.38 -12.05 2.36
N ASP A 171 -3.48 -12.77 2.55
CA ASP A 171 -3.74 -13.40 3.85
C ASP A 171 -2.94 -14.72 3.94
N PRO A 172 -1.94 -14.83 4.84
CA PRO A 172 -1.14 -16.05 4.97
C PRO A 172 -1.94 -17.23 5.54
N VAL A 173 -3.06 -16.96 6.23
CA VAL A 173 -3.90 -17.97 6.89
C VAL A 173 -4.93 -18.55 5.92
N GLU A 174 -5.78 -17.69 5.32
CA GLU A 174 -6.79 -18.14 4.35
C GLU A 174 -6.19 -18.48 2.99
N LYS A 175 -4.95 -18.06 2.70
CA LYS A 175 -4.29 -18.16 1.39
C LYS A 175 -5.15 -17.54 0.29
N LEU A 176 -5.57 -16.31 0.56
CA LEU A 176 -6.35 -15.48 -0.36
C LEU A 176 -5.55 -14.23 -0.71
N LEU A 177 -5.60 -13.86 -1.98
CA LEU A 177 -5.27 -12.53 -2.47
C LEU A 177 -6.46 -11.62 -2.16
N TYR A 178 -6.20 -10.47 -1.56
CA TYR A 178 -7.16 -9.40 -1.33
C TYR A 178 -6.84 -8.22 -2.24
N ILE A 179 -7.87 -7.63 -2.85
CA ILE A 179 -7.79 -6.39 -3.63
C ILE A 179 -8.88 -5.43 -3.12
N ILE A 180 -8.50 -4.19 -2.84
CA ILE A 180 -9.40 -3.14 -2.36
C ILE A 180 -9.38 -1.97 -3.34
N THR A 181 -10.56 -1.58 -3.81
CA THR A 181 -10.68 -0.48 -4.80
C THR A 181 -10.36 0.87 -4.16
N LYS A 182 -9.78 1.81 -4.91
CA LYS A 182 -9.34 3.12 -4.38
C LYS A 182 -10.49 4.04 -4.01
N ARG A 183 -11.43 4.21 -4.95
CA ARG A 183 -12.39 5.32 -4.98
C ARG A 183 -13.81 4.89 -4.68
N GLY A 184 -14.62 5.88 -4.28
CA GLY A 184 -16.05 5.74 -4.03
C GLY A 184 -16.47 6.30 -2.67
N ASP A 185 -17.77 6.30 -2.39
CA ASP A 185 -18.23 6.53 -1.02
C ASP A 185 -17.92 5.33 -0.14
N SER A 186 -18.10 4.13 -0.70
CA SER A 186 -17.58 2.88 -0.15
C SER A 186 -16.67 2.18 -1.16
N VAL A 187 -15.61 1.55 -0.68
CA VAL A 187 -14.67 0.75 -1.47
C VAL A 187 -15.06 -0.73 -1.44
N GLY A 188 -14.86 -1.46 -2.54
CA GLY A 188 -15.11 -2.90 -2.59
C GLY A 188 -13.90 -3.69 -2.12
N VAL A 189 -14.16 -4.80 -1.40
CA VAL A 189 -13.15 -5.78 -0.98
C VAL A 189 -13.36 -7.05 -1.81
N TYR A 190 -12.36 -7.40 -2.60
CA TYR A 190 -12.39 -8.53 -3.53
C TYR A 190 -11.35 -9.57 -3.13
N THR A 191 -11.62 -10.83 -3.45
CA THR A 191 -10.70 -11.93 -3.17
C THR A 191 -10.53 -12.88 -4.34
N SER A 192 -9.35 -13.47 -4.44
CA SER A 192 -9.06 -14.64 -5.29
C SER A 192 -8.24 -15.67 -4.50
N ALA A 193 -8.35 -16.94 -4.86
CA ALA A 193 -7.50 -17.98 -4.29
C ALA A 193 -6.06 -17.87 -4.85
N LEU A 194 -5.07 -18.19 -4.02
CA LEU A 194 -3.66 -18.25 -4.48
C LEU A 194 -3.33 -19.48 -5.33
N LYS A 195 -4.29 -20.41 -5.46
CA LYS A 195 -4.16 -21.58 -6.32
C LYS A 195 -4.66 -21.25 -7.73
N PHE A 196 -3.73 -20.98 -8.62
CA PHE A 196 -3.97 -20.69 -10.03
C PHE A 196 -2.80 -21.20 -10.89
N LYS A 197 -3.04 -21.38 -12.19
CA LYS A 197 -2.04 -21.67 -13.21
C LYS A 197 -1.59 -20.38 -13.90
N ALA A 198 -0.41 -20.42 -14.51
CA ALA A 198 0.11 -19.27 -15.26
C ALA A 198 -0.87 -18.83 -16.36
N ASN A 199 -1.10 -17.52 -16.44
CA ASN A 199 -2.03 -16.87 -17.37
C ASN A 199 -3.52 -17.22 -17.17
N ASP A 200 -3.89 -17.83 -16.03
CA ASP A 200 -5.30 -18.02 -15.70
C ASP A 200 -6.03 -16.66 -15.70
N THR A 201 -7.30 -16.69 -16.08
CA THR A 201 -8.20 -15.54 -15.93
C THR A 201 -9.33 -15.93 -14.99
N ILE A 202 -9.36 -15.34 -13.80
CA ILE A 202 -10.30 -15.67 -12.72
C ILE A 202 -11.21 -14.47 -12.43
N THR A 203 -12.49 -14.73 -12.21
CA THR A 203 -13.40 -13.72 -11.68
C THR A 203 -13.24 -13.62 -10.17
N LEU A 204 -12.94 -12.41 -9.69
CA LEU A 204 -12.84 -12.08 -8.29
C LEU A 204 -14.17 -12.32 -7.54
N THR A 205 -14.07 -12.64 -6.25
CA THR A 205 -15.24 -12.69 -5.36
C THR A 205 -15.35 -11.39 -4.58
N LEU A 206 -16.44 -10.63 -4.78
CA LEU A 206 -16.78 -9.47 -3.94
C LEU A 206 -17.22 -9.95 -2.55
N ARG A 207 -16.45 -9.61 -1.51
CA ARG A 207 -16.72 -9.98 -0.11
C ARG A 207 -17.54 -8.95 0.67
N GLY A 208 -17.52 -7.70 0.20
CA GLY A 208 -18.27 -6.62 0.82
C GLY A 208 -17.75 -5.26 0.40
N ARG A 209 -18.32 -4.23 1.04
CA ARG A 209 -17.90 -2.84 0.86
C ARG A 209 -17.58 -2.21 2.20
N LEU A 210 -16.58 -1.34 2.22
CA LEU A 210 -16.14 -0.60 3.40
C LEU A 210 -16.40 0.88 3.18
N PHE A 211 -16.98 1.55 4.18
CA PHE A 211 -17.20 2.99 4.14
C PHE A 211 -16.21 3.69 5.06
N PHE A 212 -15.47 4.64 4.49
CA PHE A 212 -14.56 5.51 5.23
C PHE A 212 -15.11 6.94 5.23
N LYS A 213 -15.21 7.54 6.43
CA LYS A 213 -15.58 8.95 6.60
C LYS A 213 -14.42 9.84 6.18
N GLY A 214 -14.72 10.99 5.58
CA GLY A 214 -13.70 11.97 5.18
C GLY A 214 -14.02 12.62 3.84
N LEU A 215 -13.18 13.57 3.45
CA LEU A 215 -13.29 14.29 2.18
C LEU A 215 -12.54 13.54 1.08
N LYS A 216 -13.08 13.54 -0.14
CA LYS A 216 -12.34 13.09 -1.33
C LYS A 216 -11.35 14.20 -1.75
N PRO A 217 -10.13 13.88 -2.20
CA PRO A 217 -9.57 12.54 -2.36
C PRO A 217 -8.94 11.95 -1.08
N PHE A 218 -8.78 12.72 0.01
CA PHE A 218 -8.07 12.34 1.23
C PHE A 218 -8.48 11.00 1.87
N LYS A 219 -9.75 10.61 1.71
CA LYS A 219 -10.31 9.33 2.20
C LYS A 219 -10.07 8.11 1.28
N TRP A 220 -9.51 8.29 0.09
CA TRP A 220 -9.30 7.19 -0.86
C TRP A 220 -8.24 6.22 -0.35
N ILE A 221 -8.47 4.93 -0.56
CA ILE A 221 -7.59 3.85 -0.10
C ILE A 221 -6.45 3.67 -1.10
N THR A 222 -5.22 3.59 -0.59
CA THR A 222 -4.00 3.59 -1.39
C THR A 222 -3.04 2.45 -1.05
N ALA A 223 -3.28 1.69 0.02
CA ALA A 223 -2.37 0.60 0.42
C ALA A 223 -3.06 -0.40 1.35
N ALA A 224 -2.56 -1.63 1.39
CA ALA A 224 -2.93 -2.62 2.39
C ALA A 224 -1.76 -3.49 2.81
N ASP A 225 -1.73 -3.93 4.06
CA ASP A 225 -0.82 -5.00 4.48
C ASP A 225 -1.44 -5.89 5.58
N ILE A 226 -1.00 -7.13 5.65
CA ILE A 226 -1.37 -8.11 6.68
C ILE A 226 -0.09 -8.66 7.29
N SER A 227 -0.01 -8.65 8.62
CA SER A 227 1.17 -9.15 9.33
C SER A 227 1.46 -10.62 9.00
N ALA A 228 2.71 -11.04 9.11
CA ALA A 228 3.14 -12.40 8.73
C ALA A 228 2.39 -13.53 9.47
N ASP A 229 1.91 -13.27 10.69
CA ASP A 229 1.07 -14.19 11.48
C ASP A 229 -0.42 -14.17 11.09
N GLY A 230 -0.82 -13.24 10.22
CA GLY A 230 -2.18 -13.02 9.75
C GLY A 230 -3.11 -12.35 10.77
N LEU A 231 -2.59 -11.86 11.91
CA LEU A 231 -3.41 -11.36 13.02
C LEU A 231 -3.64 -9.86 13.00
N GLN A 232 -2.92 -9.10 12.18
CA GLN A 232 -3.02 -7.65 12.11
C GLN A 232 -3.22 -7.23 10.65
N ILE A 233 -4.08 -6.23 10.44
CA ILE A 233 -4.44 -5.74 9.11
C ILE A 233 -4.30 -4.22 9.12
N LEU A 234 -3.62 -3.69 8.10
CA LEU A 234 -3.55 -2.27 7.81
C LEU A 234 -4.28 -1.97 6.51
N LEU A 235 -5.03 -0.87 6.49
CA LEU A 235 -5.41 -0.18 5.28
C LEU A 235 -4.96 1.27 5.39
N LYS A 236 -4.45 1.84 4.31
CA LYS A 236 -4.04 3.23 4.27
C LYS A 236 -4.94 4.02 3.33
N SER A 237 -5.26 5.25 3.72
CA SER A 237 -5.72 6.31 2.83
C SER A 237 -4.68 7.42 2.80
N TYR A 238 -4.84 8.39 1.89
CA TYR A 238 -3.94 9.55 1.85
C TYR A 238 -3.81 10.30 3.19
N GLU A 239 -4.85 10.26 4.04
CA GLU A 239 -4.89 10.97 5.33
C GLU A 239 -4.74 10.06 6.56
N LYS A 240 -4.99 8.74 6.47
CA LYS A 240 -5.11 7.87 7.65
C LYS A 240 -4.51 6.49 7.45
N VAL A 241 -4.06 5.90 8.55
CA VAL A 241 -3.77 4.45 8.66
C VAL A 241 -4.82 3.82 9.56
N TYR A 242 -5.58 2.87 9.01
CA TYR A 242 -6.60 2.09 9.70
C TYR A 242 -6.03 0.72 10.08
N TYR A 243 -6.33 0.28 11.29
CA TYR A 243 -5.84 -0.95 11.87
C TYR A 243 -6.95 -1.83 12.42
N TRP A 244 -6.81 -3.12 12.21
CA TRP A 244 -7.62 -4.14 12.85
C TRP A 244 -6.74 -5.22 13.46
N ARG A 245 -7.13 -5.68 14.66
CA ARG A 245 -6.68 -6.96 15.19
C ARG A 245 -7.69 -8.03 14.79
N ARG A 246 -7.23 -9.05 14.08
CA ARG A 246 -8.03 -10.19 13.64
C ARG A 246 -8.14 -11.21 14.78
N THR A 247 -9.37 -11.65 15.04
CA THR A 247 -9.61 -12.82 15.88
C THR A 247 -9.17 -14.07 15.14
N ALA A 248 -8.41 -14.96 15.80
CA ALA A 248 -7.93 -16.20 15.17
C ALA A 248 -9.09 -16.99 14.53
N GLY A 249 -8.91 -17.41 13.27
CA GLY A 249 -9.92 -18.14 12.49
C GLY A 249 -11.02 -17.27 11.85
N GLN A 250 -11.12 -15.98 12.17
CA GLN A 250 -12.07 -15.08 11.52
C GLN A 250 -11.57 -14.71 10.11
N PRO A 251 -12.39 -14.74 9.05
CA PRO A 251 -11.99 -14.25 7.74
C PRO A 251 -11.63 -12.75 7.75
N VAL A 252 -10.59 -12.35 7.01
CA VAL A 252 -10.12 -10.94 6.97
C VAL A 252 -11.24 -10.00 6.52
N TRP A 253 -12.00 -10.36 5.49
CA TRP A 253 -13.13 -9.52 5.03
C TRP A 253 -14.25 -9.35 6.07
N LYS A 254 -14.38 -10.26 7.05
CA LYS A 254 -15.31 -10.08 8.17
C LYS A 254 -14.71 -9.15 9.21
N THR A 255 -13.40 -9.28 9.50
CA THR A 255 -12.69 -8.39 10.41
C THR A 255 -12.74 -6.94 9.92
N LEU A 256 -12.53 -6.70 8.62
CA LEU A 256 -12.59 -5.36 8.01
C LEU A 256 -13.95 -4.65 8.17
N LYS A 257 -15.04 -5.39 8.47
CA LYS A 257 -16.38 -4.81 8.69
C LYS A 257 -16.56 -4.20 10.09
N SER A 258 -15.70 -4.52 11.05
CA SER A 258 -15.73 -3.86 12.35
C SER A 258 -15.10 -2.46 12.24
N MET A 259 -15.37 -1.61 13.23
CA MET A 259 -14.74 -0.29 13.30
C MET A 259 -13.21 -0.42 13.44
N PRO A 260 -12.40 0.21 12.56
CA PRO A 260 -10.95 0.23 12.73
C PRO A 260 -10.53 1.08 13.91
N GLN A 261 -9.35 0.77 14.44
CA GLN A 261 -8.55 1.75 15.16
C GLN A 261 -7.81 2.62 14.15
N GLU A 262 -7.76 3.93 14.36
CA GLU A 262 -6.87 4.82 13.60
C GLU A 262 -5.50 4.85 14.29
N LEU A 263 -4.44 4.56 13.54
CA LEU A 263 -3.06 4.59 14.05
C LEU A 263 -2.37 5.93 13.70
N PRO A 264 -1.29 6.29 14.42
CA PRO A 264 -0.52 7.48 14.09
C PRO A 264 -0.01 7.44 12.65
N TYR A 265 -0.11 8.56 11.96
CA TYR A 265 0.34 8.66 10.59
C TYR A 265 0.73 10.11 10.30
N LYS A 266 1.90 10.29 9.71
CA LYS A 266 2.33 11.59 9.21
C LYS A 266 1.87 11.66 7.77
N GLN A 267 0.89 12.52 7.49
CA GLN A 267 0.40 12.69 6.13
C GLN A 267 1.57 13.01 5.16
N GLU A 268 1.69 12.18 4.14
CA GLU A 268 2.69 12.27 3.09
C GLU A 268 2.10 12.89 1.82
N LYS A 269 2.96 13.46 0.96
CA LYS A 269 2.56 13.82 -0.41
C LYS A 269 2.44 12.52 -1.20
N GLN A 270 1.26 12.17 -1.71
CA GLN A 270 1.04 10.90 -2.40
C GLN A 270 1.53 9.71 -1.55
N GLY A 271 1.01 9.64 -0.32
CA GLY A 271 1.34 8.58 0.61
C GLY A 271 0.62 7.29 0.23
N GLU A 272 1.28 6.42 -0.52
CA GLU A 272 0.67 5.21 -1.08
C GLU A 272 1.23 3.91 -0.49
N SER A 273 2.31 3.97 0.30
CA SER A 273 2.89 2.76 0.88
C SER A 273 2.58 2.57 2.37
N VAL A 274 2.29 1.33 2.79
CA VAL A 274 2.29 0.87 4.18
C VAL A 274 2.81 -0.57 4.28
N ALA A 275 3.67 -0.87 5.25
CA ALA A 275 4.16 -2.23 5.47
C ALA A 275 4.39 -2.52 6.95
N PHE A 276 3.97 -3.68 7.45
CA PHE A 276 4.36 -4.15 8.77
C PHE A 276 5.86 -4.46 8.84
N THR A 277 6.42 -4.38 10.04
CA THR A 277 7.69 -5.06 10.35
C THR A 277 7.51 -6.58 10.29
N PRO A 278 8.56 -7.37 9.99
CA PRO A 278 8.48 -8.83 9.98
C PRO A 278 7.90 -9.45 11.26
N ASP A 279 8.14 -8.81 12.41
CA ASP A 279 7.63 -9.25 13.72
C ASP A 279 6.25 -8.66 14.09
N GLY A 280 5.67 -7.82 13.22
CA GLY A 280 4.38 -7.16 13.42
C GLY A 280 4.36 -6.13 14.56
N LYS A 281 5.52 -5.74 15.10
CA LYS A 281 5.63 -4.78 16.22
C LYS A 281 5.63 -3.31 15.80
N GLY A 282 5.78 -3.07 14.50
CA GLY A 282 5.71 -1.75 13.91
C GLY A 282 5.24 -1.79 12.48
N TYR A 283 5.18 -0.62 11.88
CA TYR A 283 4.93 -0.45 10.45
C TYR A 283 5.69 0.75 9.91
N TYR A 284 5.97 0.71 8.62
CA TYR A 284 6.60 1.76 7.86
C TYR A 284 5.60 2.39 6.89
N THR A 285 5.75 3.69 6.65
CA THR A 285 5.15 4.37 5.51
C THR A 285 6.23 5.11 4.73
N THR A 286 5.97 5.25 3.43
CA THR A 286 6.72 6.14 2.55
C THR A 286 5.78 6.62 1.44
N SER A 287 6.31 7.40 0.51
CA SER A 287 5.53 8.09 -0.50
C SER A 287 6.27 8.19 -1.83
N GLU A 288 5.57 8.66 -2.85
CA GLU A 288 6.22 9.13 -4.06
C GLU A 288 7.18 10.31 -3.75
N GLY A 289 8.11 10.52 -4.68
CA GLY A 289 9.09 11.58 -4.69
C GLY A 289 10.52 11.07 -4.59
N VAL A 290 11.43 11.77 -5.28
CA VAL A 290 12.87 11.53 -5.17
C VAL A 290 13.30 11.69 -3.71
N TYR A 291 13.94 10.64 -3.17
CA TYR A 291 14.38 10.57 -1.77
C TYR A 291 13.25 10.74 -0.76
N ALA A 292 12.09 10.14 -1.03
CA ALA A 292 10.93 10.22 -0.14
C ALA A 292 11.26 9.79 1.30
N PRO A 293 10.65 10.44 2.30
CA PRO A 293 10.84 10.09 3.70
C PRO A 293 10.30 8.68 4.00
N ILE A 294 10.95 8.00 4.95
CA ILE A 294 10.46 6.77 5.56
C ILE A 294 10.13 7.07 7.02
N TYR A 295 8.89 6.80 7.40
CA TYR A 295 8.44 6.91 8.78
C TYR A 295 8.27 5.53 9.39
N TYR A 296 8.62 5.41 10.67
CA TYR A 296 8.39 4.20 11.47
C TYR A 296 7.41 4.50 12.60
N TYR A 297 6.55 3.54 12.88
CA TYR A 297 5.55 3.60 13.92
C TYR A 297 5.48 2.26 14.65
N LYS A 298 5.11 2.29 15.93
CA LYS A 298 4.81 1.07 16.68
C LYS A 298 3.36 0.66 16.48
N THR A 299 3.11 -0.64 16.40
CA THR A 299 1.74 -1.18 16.45
C THR A 299 1.21 -1.19 17.89
N PRO A 300 -0.12 -1.21 18.10
CA PRO A 300 -0.69 -1.29 19.44
C PRO A 300 -0.16 -2.49 20.24
N GLY A 301 0.27 -2.24 21.47
CA GLY A 301 0.78 -3.27 22.39
C GLY A 301 2.29 -3.52 22.36
N ASN A 302 3.08 -2.67 21.69
CA ASN A 302 4.56 -2.75 21.60
C ASN A 302 5.27 -1.42 21.94
#